data_AF-A0AAG5DN13-F1
#
_entry.id   AF-A0AAG5DN13-F1
#
_cell.length_a   1.000
_cell.length_b   1.000
_cell.length_c   1.000
_cell.angle_alpha   90.00
_cell.angle_beta   90.00
_cell.angle_gamma   90.00
#
_symmetry.space_group_name_H-M   'P 1'
#
loop_
_entity.id
_entity.type
_entity.pdbx_description
1 polymer ?
#
loop_
_entity_poly.entity_id
_entity_poly.type
_entity_poly.pdbx_seq_one_letter_code
_entity_poly.pdbx_strand_id
1 'polypeptide(L)'
;MLVNVVKGLAAASLCSTRTVLLQSSRNTFVLKRRFPPNLYKKDQKPGKLRGRHFVYDLVEDTTITKKPNLEVVLTAFVEGVGSKGDVVSLKPNIAYNKLLLPGLAVYKTPENVAKYATEKNEKETEVHSSAYAQRTVNKLESLILAVVMNKDHPWEIEPWHIKAALRKAGYYVPEQAITLPETPITGPDLLKQNKEFYCTVTINNLEKARVRCRIHHWSTEPSNRLPYVFEHWKLGSEPLFGDNGLSNEGSKEPKNVE
;
A
#
# COMPACT_ATOMS: atom_id res chain seq x y z
N MET A 1 -5.23 -43.97 -54.16
CA MET A 1 -6.34 -44.16 -53.19
C MET A 1 -5.99 -45.31 -52.26
N LEU A 2 -6.42 -45.20 -51.00
CA LEU A 2 -6.43 -46.21 -49.93
C LEU A 2 -5.19 -46.25 -49.00
N VAL A 3 -5.39 -45.55 -47.88
CA VAL A 3 -4.76 -45.70 -46.58
C VAL A 3 -4.85 -47.15 -46.11
N ASN A 4 -3.82 -47.66 -45.42
CA ASN A 4 -4.03 -48.72 -44.43
C ASN A 4 -3.22 -48.47 -43.17
N VAL A 5 -4.00 -48.10 -42.15
CA VAL A 5 -3.68 -47.95 -40.74
C VAL A 5 -3.47 -49.35 -40.16
N VAL A 6 -2.24 -49.69 -39.79
CA VAL A 6 -1.99 -50.79 -38.85
C VAL A 6 -1.16 -50.25 -37.69
N LYS A 7 -1.92 -49.67 -36.76
CA LYS A 7 -1.76 -49.74 -35.30
C LYS A 7 -0.41 -50.30 -34.83
N GLY A 8 0.59 -49.42 -34.75
CA GLY A 8 1.63 -49.55 -33.74
C GLY A 8 1.00 -49.24 -32.38
N LEU A 9 0.41 -50.26 -31.74
CA LEU A 9 0.19 -50.24 -30.29
C LEU A 9 1.58 -50.29 -29.64
N ALA A 10 2.28 -49.16 -29.67
CA ALA A 10 3.34 -48.88 -28.73
C ALA A 10 2.69 -48.97 -27.33
N ALA A 11 3.14 -49.93 -26.54
CA ALA A 11 2.73 -50.08 -25.17
C ALA A 11 2.82 -48.72 -24.48
N ALA A 12 1.67 -48.16 -24.10
CA ALA A 12 1.63 -47.01 -23.22
C ALA A 12 2.34 -47.43 -21.93
N SER A 13 3.51 -46.87 -21.66
CA SER A 13 4.08 -46.90 -20.32
C SER A 13 3.06 -46.24 -19.41
N LEU A 14 2.32 -47.05 -18.64
CA LEU A 14 1.27 -46.60 -17.71
C LEU A 14 1.83 -45.75 -16.55
N CYS A 15 3.15 -45.66 -16.43
CA CYS A 15 3.82 -44.74 -15.53
C CYS A 15 4.72 -43.80 -16.35
N SER A 16 4.12 -42.75 -16.90
CA SER A 16 4.88 -41.54 -17.19
C SER A 16 5.45 -41.07 -15.84
N THR A 17 6.77 -41.20 -15.66
CA THR A 17 7.47 -40.56 -14.55
C THR A 17 7.29 -39.07 -14.75
N ARG A 18 6.26 -38.50 -14.10
CA ARG A 18 6.14 -37.05 -13.99
C ARG A 18 7.48 -36.57 -13.47
N THR A 19 8.16 -35.75 -14.26
CA THR A 19 9.24 -34.91 -13.76
C THR A 19 8.62 -34.07 -12.67
N VAL A 20 8.74 -34.54 -11.43
CA VAL A 20 8.48 -33.71 -10.27
C VAL A 20 9.54 -32.64 -10.41
N LEU A 21 9.15 -31.46 -10.88
CA LEU A 21 9.91 -30.25 -10.63
C LEU A 21 9.92 -30.14 -9.11
N LEU A 22 10.90 -30.82 -8.50
CA LEU A 22 11.17 -30.80 -7.08
C LEU A 22 11.78 -29.42 -6.85
N GLN A 23 10.94 -28.40 -6.95
CA GLN A 23 11.34 -27.05 -6.65
C GLN A 23 11.75 -27.09 -5.19
N SER A 24 13.04 -26.94 -4.95
CA SER A 24 13.58 -26.95 -3.61
C SER A 24 12.93 -25.80 -2.84
N SER A 25 12.03 -26.15 -1.92
CA SER A 25 11.55 -25.18 -0.94
C SER A 25 12.77 -24.77 -0.11
N ARG A 26 13.01 -23.45 0.03
CA ARG A 26 14.09 -22.90 0.85
C ARG A 26 13.78 -23.03 2.35
N ASN A 27 13.48 -24.23 2.80
CA ASN A 27 13.16 -24.58 4.17
C ASN A 27 14.40 -25.21 4.80
N THR A 28 14.66 -24.92 6.06
CA THR A 28 15.81 -25.47 6.78
C THR A 28 15.32 -26.04 8.11
N PHE A 29 15.61 -27.31 8.33
CA PHE A 29 15.32 -28.00 9.59
C PHE A 29 16.65 -28.28 10.29
N VAL A 30 16.80 -27.80 11.52
CA VAL A 30 17.93 -28.14 12.36
C VAL A 30 17.59 -29.45 13.07
N LEU A 31 18.38 -30.48 12.77
CA LEU A 31 18.18 -31.83 13.26
C LEU A 31 19.32 -32.26 14.18
N LYS A 32 19.00 -33.01 15.23
CA LYS A 32 19.98 -33.65 16.09
C LYS A 32 19.91 -35.16 15.92
N ARG A 33 21.05 -35.81 15.77
CA ARG A 33 21.10 -37.28 15.75
C ARG A 33 20.65 -37.81 17.12
N ARG A 34 19.63 -38.67 17.13
CA ARG A 34 19.18 -39.36 18.34
C ARG A 34 20.27 -40.25 18.92
N PHE A 35 21.04 -40.90 18.04
CA PHE A 35 22.20 -41.71 18.38
C PHE A 35 23.48 -41.08 17.77
N PRO A 36 24.24 -40.28 18.54
CA PRO A 36 25.45 -39.64 18.05
C PRO A 36 26.56 -40.68 17.78
N PRO A 37 27.43 -40.44 16.79
CA PRO A 37 28.61 -41.28 16.58
C PRO A 37 29.61 -41.11 17.72
N ASN A 38 30.45 -42.12 17.93
CA ASN A 38 31.52 -42.06 18.93
C ASN A 38 32.55 -40.99 18.56
N LEU A 39 33.18 -40.42 19.59
CA LEU A 39 34.27 -39.46 19.42
C LEU A 39 35.50 -40.14 18.81
N TYR A 40 36.13 -39.45 17.86
CA TYR A 40 37.40 -39.85 17.26
C TYR A 40 38.54 -39.10 17.94
N LYS A 41 39.77 -39.63 17.85
CA LYS A 41 40.95 -38.88 18.28
C LYS A 41 41.09 -37.61 17.44
N LYS A 42 41.76 -36.59 18.01
CA LYS A 42 42.08 -35.36 17.29
C LYS A 42 42.82 -35.70 15.99
N ASP A 43 42.39 -35.11 14.88
CA ASP A 43 42.94 -35.29 13.53
C ASP A 43 42.80 -36.70 12.92
N GLN A 44 42.10 -37.61 13.60
CA GLN A 44 41.76 -38.91 13.04
C GLN A 44 40.56 -38.78 12.09
N LYS A 45 40.65 -39.40 10.91
CA LYS A 45 39.53 -39.46 9.97
C LYS A 45 38.32 -40.13 10.63
N PRO A 46 37.12 -39.51 10.60
CA PRO A 46 35.93 -40.12 11.16
C PRO A 46 35.58 -41.40 10.41
N GLY A 47 35.26 -42.43 11.18
CA GLY A 47 34.79 -43.71 10.67
C GLY A 47 33.42 -43.63 10.00
N LYS A 48 33.04 -44.71 9.31
CA LYS A 48 31.75 -44.79 8.60
C LYS A 48 30.57 -44.76 9.57
N LEU A 49 29.57 -43.94 9.29
CA LEU A 49 28.32 -43.89 10.05
C LEU A 49 27.51 -45.17 9.83
N ARG A 50 26.84 -45.65 10.89
CA ARG A 50 25.92 -46.79 10.84
C ARG A 50 24.48 -46.30 10.67
N GLY A 51 23.57 -47.18 10.23
CA GLY A 51 22.15 -46.88 10.03
C GLY A 51 21.50 -46.15 11.22
N ARG A 52 21.80 -46.57 12.45
CA ARG A 52 21.29 -45.92 13.68
C ARG A 52 21.65 -44.42 13.80
N HIS A 53 22.76 -43.98 13.20
CA HIS A 53 23.18 -42.57 13.27
C HIS A 53 22.40 -41.66 12.28
N PHE A 54 21.57 -42.24 11.41
CA PHE A 54 20.69 -41.49 10.49
C PHE A 54 19.28 -41.31 11.04
N VAL A 55 19.04 -41.63 12.31
CA VAL A 55 17.81 -41.30 13.03
C VAL A 55 17.98 -39.92 13.65
N TYR A 56 17.09 -39.00 13.28
CA TYR A 56 17.15 -37.61 13.68
C TYR A 56 15.91 -37.19 14.45
N ASP A 57 16.13 -36.39 15.48
CA ASP A 57 15.10 -35.67 16.21
C ASP A 57 15.10 -34.20 15.73
N LEU A 58 13.91 -33.63 15.52
CA LEU A 58 13.75 -32.23 15.13
C LEU A 58 14.08 -31.32 16.30
N VAL A 59 15.03 -30.40 16.12
CA VAL A 59 15.42 -29.41 17.14
C VAL A 59 14.74 -28.07 16.88
N GLU A 60 14.90 -27.55 15.67
CA GLU A 60 14.36 -26.25 15.28
C GLU A 60 13.89 -26.30 13.84
N ASP A 61 12.74 -25.68 13.59
CA ASP A 61 12.22 -25.43 12.26
C ASP A 61 12.35 -23.93 11.97
N THR A 62 13.25 -23.57 11.03
CA THR A 62 13.49 -22.16 10.69
C THR A 62 12.34 -21.53 9.91
N THR A 63 11.36 -22.32 9.46
CA THR A 63 10.20 -21.80 8.73
C THR A 63 9.19 -21.13 9.67
N ILE A 64 9.10 -21.62 10.91
CA ILE A 64 8.19 -21.13 11.94
C ILE A 64 8.83 -19.93 12.67
N THR A 65 10.15 -19.91 12.79
CA THR A 65 10.84 -18.83 13.51
C THR A 65 10.71 -17.50 12.78
N LYS A 66 10.36 -16.45 13.54
CA LYS A 66 10.18 -15.10 13.00
C LYS A 66 11.53 -14.55 12.57
N LYS A 67 11.67 -14.28 11.27
CA LYS A 67 12.88 -13.65 10.71
C LYS A 67 13.05 -12.24 11.28
N PRO A 68 14.28 -11.84 11.63
CA PRO A 68 14.56 -10.48 12.08
C PRO A 68 14.29 -9.47 10.96
N ASN A 69 14.12 -8.21 11.33
CA ASN A 69 14.02 -7.13 10.36
C ASN A 69 15.36 -6.94 9.63
N LEU A 70 15.29 -6.51 8.39
CA LEU A 70 16.42 -6.17 7.54
C LEU A 70 16.58 -4.64 7.52
N GLU A 71 17.81 -4.19 7.77
CA GLU A 71 18.19 -2.79 7.69
C GLU A 71 18.71 -2.45 6.30
N VAL A 72 18.15 -1.39 5.71
CA VAL A 72 18.49 -0.90 4.37
C VAL A 72 18.66 0.61 4.40
N VAL A 73 19.47 1.13 3.47
CA VAL A 73 19.70 2.55 3.25
C VAL A 73 18.94 2.99 2.02
N LEU A 74 18.09 4.01 2.12
CA LEU A 74 17.29 4.49 0.99
C LEU A 74 18.14 5.30 0.00
N THR A 75 17.97 5.05 -1.29
CA THR A 75 18.65 5.80 -2.37
C THR A 75 17.82 6.97 -2.89
N ALA A 76 16.50 6.91 -2.68
CA ALA A 76 15.53 7.91 -3.07
C ALA A 76 14.47 8.08 -1.98
N PHE A 77 13.68 9.15 -2.06
CA PHE A 77 12.50 9.30 -1.22
C PHE A 77 11.48 8.19 -1.55
N VAL A 78 10.96 7.53 -0.51
CA VAL A 78 9.95 6.49 -0.64
C VAL A 78 8.76 6.82 0.24
N GLU A 79 7.58 6.92 -0.38
CA GLU A 79 6.32 7.26 0.28
C GLU A 79 6.03 6.32 1.46
N GLY A 80 5.90 6.91 2.65
CA GLY A 80 5.60 6.23 3.91
C GLY A 80 6.74 5.41 4.51
N VAL A 81 7.95 5.52 3.97
CA VAL A 81 9.14 4.79 4.45
C VAL A 81 10.22 5.73 4.96
N GLY A 82 10.66 6.69 4.14
CA GLY A 82 11.74 7.60 4.53
C GLY A 82 12.28 8.45 3.37
N SER A 83 13.20 9.33 3.72
CA SER A 83 13.94 10.17 2.78
C SER A 83 15.20 9.46 2.28
N LYS A 84 15.78 9.98 1.19
CA LYS A 84 17.06 9.51 0.66
C LYS A 84 18.14 9.58 1.75
N GLY A 85 18.91 8.50 1.91
CA GLY A 85 19.97 8.37 2.90
C GLY A 85 19.53 7.80 4.25
N ASP A 86 18.23 7.71 4.53
CA ASP A 86 17.73 7.17 5.78
C ASP A 86 18.02 5.67 5.92
N VAL A 87 18.37 5.25 7.14
CA VAL A 87 18.53 3.84 7.51
C VAL A 87 17.21 3.35 8.08
N VAL A 88 16.55 2.41 7.39
CA VAL A 88 15.23 1.91 7.76
C VAL A 88 15.27 0.41 8.04
N SER A 89 14.61 -0.01 9.13
CA SER A 89 14.47 -1.41 9.52
C SER A 89 13.08 -1.95 9.16
N LEU A 90 13.01 -2.91 8.23
CA LEU A 90 11.76 -3.44 7.68
C LEU A 90 11.72 -4.96 7.67
N LYS A 91 10.54 -5.55 7.51
CA LYS A 91 10.43 -7.01 7.29
C LYS A 91 11.15 -7.40 5.99
N PRO A 92 11.92 -8.52 5.95
CA PRO A 92 12.72 -8.89 4.79
C PRO A 92 11.94 -8.98 3.47
N ASN A 93 10.69 -9.49 3.52
CA ASN A 93 9.84 -9.59 2.32
C ASN A 93 9.48 -8.21 1.73
N ILE A 94 9.24 -7.23 2.59
CA ILE A 94 8.91 -5.85 2.18
C ILE A 94 10.17 -5.16 1.66
N ALA A 95 11.28 -5.26 2.42
CA ALA A 95 12.55 -4.67 2.04
C ALA A 95 13.04 -5.21 0.68
N TYR A 96 12.96 -6.53 0.47
CA TYR A 96 13.41 -7.12 -0.79
C TYR A 96 12.51 -6.73 -1.96
N ASN A 97 11.21 -7.03 -1.89
CA ASN A 97 10.32 -6.86 -3.05
C ASN A 97 10.03 -5.39 -3.37
N LYS A 98 9.88 -4.53 -2.35
CA LYS A 98 9.46 -3.13 -2.56
C LYS A 98 10.62 -2.15 -2.65
N LEU A 99 11.80 -2.47 -2.10
CA LEU A 99 12.91 -1.51 -2.04
C LEU A 99 14.14 -2.00 -2.79
N LEU A 100 14.69 -3.17 -2.44
CA LEU A 100 15.94 -3.67 -3.01
C LEU A 100 15.77 -4.09 -4.47
N LEU A 101 14.70 -4.84 -4.78
CA LEU A 101 14.42 -5.31 -6.14
C LEU A 101 14.23 -4.16 -7.15
N PRO A 102 13.46 -3.10 -6.84
CA PRO A 102 13.37 -1.92 -7.72
C PRO A 102 14.58 -0.96 -7.62
N GLY A 103 15.53 -1.19 -6.70
CA GLY A 103 16.71 -0.32 -6.55
C GLY A 103 16.48 0.98 -5.77
N LEU A 104 15.40 1.07 -5.00
CA LEU A 104 15.07 2.23 -4.14
C LEU A 104 15.83 2.22 -2.80
N ALA A 105 16.51 1.12 -2.50
CA ALA A 105 17.37 0.99 -1.32
C ALA A 105 18.56 0.08 -1.61
N VAL A 106 19.58 0.17 -0.76
CA VAL A 106 20.76 -0.70 -0.76
C VAL A 106 20.93 -1.31 0.63
N TYR A 107 21.58 -2.47 0.70
CA TYR A 107 21.96 -3.06 1.99
C TYR A 107 22.80 -2.11 2.84
N LYS A 108 22.57 -2.15 4.15
CA LYS A 108 23.39 -1.45 5.13
C LYS A 108 24.78 -2.08 5.22
N THR A 109 25.74 -1.49 4.52
CA THR A 109 27.18 -1.69 4.71
C THR A 109 27.79 -0.37 5.17
N PRO A 110 28.91 -0.36 5.91
CA PRO A 110 29.55 0.89 6.34
C PRO A 110 29.90 1.79 5.14
N GLU A 111 30.30 1.19 4.01
CA GLU A 111 30.58 1.89 2.76
C GLU A 111 29.33 2.56 2.16
N ASN A 112 28.19 1.86 2.13
CA ASN A 112 26.94 2.42 1.61
C ASN A 112 26.39 3.52 2.54
N VAL A 113 26.52 3.34 3.85
CA VAL A 113 26.15 4.37 4.81
C VAL A 113 26.99 5.62 4.60
N ALA A 114 28.30 5.51 4.39
CA ALA A 114 29.15 6.66 4.09
C ALA A 114 28.80 7.29 2.72
N LYS A 115 28.47 6.48 1.71
CA LYS A 115 28.12 6.95 0.36
C LYS A 115 26.79 7.70 0.30
N TYR A 116 25.79 7.26 1.08
CA TYR A 116 24.45 7.84 1.09
C TYR A 116 24.15 8.64 2.36
N ALA A 117 25.12 8.79 3.27
CA ALA A 117 25.09 9.80 4.31
C ALA A 117 24.94 11.12 3.57
N THR A 118 23.73 11.66 3.59
CA THR A 118 23.39 12.89 2.88
C THR A 118 24.42 13.93 3.27
N GLU A 119 25.29 14.32 2.34
CA GLU A 119 25.91 15.63 2.44
C GLU A 119 24.73 16.59 2.49
N LYS A 120 24.50 17.21 3.65
CA LYS A 120 23.44 18.19 3.89
C LYS A 120 23.74 19.47 3.10
N ASN A 121 24.10 19.36 1.83
CA ASN A 121 24.22 20.49 0.95
C ASN A 121 22.80 21.06 0.82
N GLU A 122 22.65 22.23 1.43
CA GLU A 122 21.45 22.93 1.89
C GLU A 122 20.48 23.36 0.76
N LYS A 123 20.48 22.65 -0.39
CA LYS A 123 19.86 23.07 -1.64
C LYS A 123 19.03 22.00 -2.36
N GLU A 124 19.00 20.75 -1.89
CA GLU A 124 17.88 19.88 -2.28
C GLU A 124 16.67 20.37 -1.48
N THR A 125 15.92 21.30 -2.08
CA THR A 125 14.60 21.74 -1.60
C THR A 125 13.85 20.50 -1.15
N GLU A 126 13.55 20.38 0.14
CA GLU A 126 12.83 19.23 0.67
C GLU A 126 11.53 19.10 -0.13
N VAL A 127 11.47 18.15 -1.07
CA VAL A 127 10.33 17.99 -1.98
C VAL A 127 9.08 17.63 -1.17
N HIS A 128 9.31 16.97 -0.04
CA HIS A 128 8.29 16.55 0.90
C HIS A 128 8.72 16.88 2.33
N SER A 129 7.78 17.40 3.11
CA SER A 129 7.94 17.76 4.52
C SER A 129 8.16 16.54 5.42
N SER A 130 7.63 15.38 5.05
CA SER A 130 7.81 14.13 5.78
C SER A 130 7.65 12.90 4.88
N ALA A 131 8.17 11.77 5.34
CA ALA A 131 7.97 10.48 4.68
C ALA A 131 6.49 10.15 4.43
N TYR A 132 5.59 10.58 5.31
CA TYR A 132 4.15 10.26 5.24
C TYR A 132 3.31 11.35 4.57
N ALA A 133 3.89 12.50 4.24
CA ALA A 133 3.13 13.64 3.73
C ALA A 133 2.44 13.29 2.41
N GLN A 134 3.20 12.79 1.42
CA GLN A 134 2.65 12.37 0.12
C GLN A 134 1.55 11.30 0.28
N ARG A 135 1.73 10.37 1.22
CA ARG A 135 0.72 9.35 1.52
C ARG A 135 -0.58 9.94 2.04
N THR A 136 -0.47 10.98 2.85
CA THR A 136 -1.62 11.70 3.41
C THR A 136 -2.33 12.48 2.31
N VAL A 137 -1.59 13.16 1.42
CA VAL A 137 -2.15 13.81 0.22
C VAL A 137 -2.96 12.82 -0.61
N ASN A 138 -2.35 11.70 -1.00
CA ASN A 138 -3.00 10.66 -1.81
C ASN A 138 -4.31 10.16 -1.17
N LYS A 139 -4.33 10.03 0.17
CA LYS A 139 -5.53 9.60 0.91
C LYS A 139 -6.62 10.68 0.94
N LEU A 140 -6.25 11.93 1.17
CA LEU A 140 -7.18 13.05 1.16
C LEU A 140 -7.78 13.31 -0.23
N GLU A 141 -7.02 13.13 -1.30
CA GLU A 141 -7.50 13.28 -2.68
C GLU A 141 -8.43 12.14 -3.13
N SER A 142 -8.16 10.92 -2.64
CA SER A 142 -9.04 9.77 -2.88
C SER A 142 -10.40 9.90 -2.19
N LEU A 143 -10.52 10.79 -1.21
CA LEU A 143 -11.71 10.94 -0.39
C LEU A 143 -12.75 11.87 -1.04
N ILE A 144 -14.02 11.49 -0.90
CA ILE A 144 -15.18 12.32 -1.22
C ILE A 144 -15.90 12.60 0.10
N LEU A 145 -15.79 13.85 0.56
CA LEU A 145 -16.26 14.29 1.86
C LEU A 145 -17.72 14.71 1.79
N ALA A 146 -18.60 14.04 2.53
CA ALA A 146 -19.97 14.53 2.70
C ALA A 146 -20.03 15.68 3.71
N VAL A 147 -20.25 16.87 3.19
CA VAL A 147 -20.47 18.09 3.97
C VAL A 147 -21.96 18.20 4.27
N VAL A 148 -22.33 17.82 5.49
CA VAL A 148 -23.73 17.78 5.92
C VAL A 148 -24.15 19.15 6.43
N MET A 149 -25.07 19.79 5.71
CA MET A 149 -25.58 21.13 6.03
C MET A 149 -27.08 21.09 6.32
N ASN A 150 -27.60 22.13 6.98
CA ASN A 150 -29.02 22.20 7.29
C ASN A 150 -29.85 22.49 6.03
N LYS A 151 -31.06 21.93 5.92
CA LYS A 151 -32.02 22.25 4.86
C LYS A 151 -32.85 23.49 5.17
N ASP A 152 -33.13 23.74 6.45
CA ASP A 152 -34.20 24.66 6.84
C ASP A 152 -33.65 26.06 7.21
N HIS A 153 -32.43 26.10 7.73
CA HIS A 153 -31.76 27.35 8.13
C HIS A 153 -30.69 27.76 7.11
N PRO A 154 -30.53 29.06 6.81
CA PRO A 154 -29.46 29.54 5.96
C PRO A 154 -28.09 29.30 6.62
N TRP A 155 -27.11 29.00 5.78
CA TRP A 155 -25.74 28.71 6.21
C TRP A 155 -24.73 29.16 5.17
N GLU A 156 -23.52 29.41 5.64
CA GLU A 156 -22.34 29.68 4.81
C GLU A 156 -21.23 28.70 5.21
N ILE A 157 -20.58 28.09 4.22
CA ILE A 157 -19.52 27.12 4.51
C ILE A 157 -18.27 27.86 4.98
N GLU A 158 -18.02 27.77 6.28
CA GLU A 158 -16.77 28.14 6.93
C GLU A 158 -15.82 26.93 7.14
N PRO A 159 -14.51 27.15 7.40
CA PRO A 159 -13.53 26.06 7.57
C PRO A 159 -13.87 25.05 8.67
N TRP A 160 -14.54 25.48 9.76
CA TRP A 160 -14.92 24.58 10.85
C TRP A 160 -15.97 23.53 10.43
N HIS A 161 -16.82 23.83 9.44
CA HIS A 161 -17.76 22.86 8.88
C HIS A 161 -17.01 21.71 8.18
N ILE A 162 -15.96 22.04 7.42
CA ILE A 162 -15.11 21.05 6.75
C ILE A 162 -14.33 20.25 7.78
N LYS A 163 -13.79 20.89 8.81
CA LYS A 163 -13.15 20.20 9.94
C LYS A 163 -14.08 19.20 10.61
N ALA A 164 -15.33 19.57 10.87
CA ALA A 164 -16.32 18.67 11.46
C ALA A 164 -16.61 17.47 10.54
N ALA A 165 -16.72 17.71 9.23
CA ALA A 165 -16.92 16.66 8.24
C ALA A 165 -15.69 15.74 8.12
N LEU A 166 -14.47 16.28 8.08
CA LEU A 166 -13.22 15.52 8.10
C LEU A 166 -13.09 14.66 9.36
N ARG A 167 -13.47 15.19 10.52
CA ARG A 167 -13.50 14.44 11.78
C ARG A 167 -14.48 13.27 11.71
N LYS A 168 -15.66 13.46 11.10
CA LYS A 168 -16.63 12.39 10.84
C LYS A 168 -16.06 11.33 9.90
N ALA A 169 -15.21 11.73 8.95
CA ALA A 169 -14.49 10.81 8.05
C ALA A 169 -13.23 10.17 8.67
N GLY A 170 -12.87 10.50 9.92
CA GLY A 170 -11.73 9.93 10.64
C GLY A 170 -10.42 10.71 10.51
N TYR A 171 -10.42 11.88 9.89
CA TYR A 171 -9.24 12.74 9.75
C TYR A 171 -9.28 13.88 10.77
N TYR A 172 -8.16 14.12 11.44
CA TYR A 172 -8.01 15.24 12.35
C TYR A 172 -7.21 16.36 11.67
N VAL A 173 -7.90 17.45 11.32
CA VAL A 173 -7.31 18.59 10.60
C VAL A 173 -7.67 19.89 11.32
N PRO A 174 -6.71 20.80 11.56
CA PRO A 174 -7.00 22.08 12.18
C PRO A 174 -7.56 23.09 11.17
N GLU A 175 -8.25 24.14 11.64
CA GLU A 175 -8.97 25.08 10.77
C GLU A 175 -8.04 25.92 9.90
N GLN A 176 -6.89 26.33 10.45
CA GLN A 176 -5.89 27.10 9.72
C GLN A 176 -5.27 26.36 8.52
N ALA A 177 -5.40 25.04 8.46
CA ALA A 177 -4.90 24.22 7.37
C ALA A 177 -5.92 24.08 6.22
N ILE A 178 -7.15 24.55 6.41
CA ILE A 178 -8.25 24.37 5.47
C ILE A 178 -8.44 25.68 4.71
N THR A 179 -8.34 25.59 3.39
CA THR A 179 -8.55 26.72 2.47
C THR A 179 -9.76 26.41 1.59
N LEU A 180 -10.74 27.31 1.65
CA LEU A 180 -11.98 27.24 0.91
C LEU A 180 -11.82 27.88 -0.48
N PRO A 181 -12.70 27.54 -1.45
CA PRO A 181 -12.75 28.28 -2.71
C PRO A 181 -13.12 29.75 -2.48
N GLU A 182 -12.67 30.64 -3.36
CA GLU A 182 -12.87 32.09 -3.25
C GLU A 182 -14.36 32.49 -3.26
N THR A 183 -15.19 31.72 -3.96
CA THR A 183 -16.63 31.93 -4.05
C THR A 183 -17.33 31.35 -2.81
N PRO A 184 -17.99 32.20 -1.99
CA PRO A 184 -18.69 31.72 -0.80
C PRO A 184 -19.84 30.81 -1.20
N ILE A 185 -19.92 29.65 -0.54
CA ILE A 185 -20.98 28.68 -0.77
C ILE A 185 -22.05 28.90 0.29
N THR A 186 -23.17 29.46 -0.15
CA THR A 186 -24.35 29.72 0.70
C THR A 186 -25.46 28.72 0.39
N GLY A 187 -26.28 28.43 1.39
CA GLY A 187 -27.51 27.66 1.28
C GLY A 187 -28.65 28.32 2.06
N PRO A 188 -29.88 27.76 2.04
CA PRO A 188 -30.22 26.39 1.71
C PRO A 188 -30.89 26.28 0.34
N ASP A 189 -30.10 25.90 -0.67
CA ASP A 189 -30.62 25.67 -2.02
C ASP A 189 -30.61 24.18 -2.35
N LEU A 190 -31.78 23.61 -2.58
CA LEU A 190 -31.89 22.20 -2.93
C LEU A 190 -31.19 21.87 -4.28
N LEU A 191 -31.01 22.86 -5.15
CA LEU A 191 -30.23 22.76 -6.38
C LEU A 191 -28.73 22.50 -6.14
N LYS A 192 -28.22 22.79 -4.93
CA LYS A 192 -26.83 22.53 -4.54
C LYS A 192 -26.65 21.15 -3.92
N GLN A 193 -27.74 20.38 -3.77
CA GLN A 193 -27.69 19.01 -3.27
C GLN A 193 -26.86 18.12 -4.19
N ASN A 194 -26.01 17.27 -3.60
CA ASN A 194 -25.13 16.35 -4.30
C ASN A 194 -24.12 17.01 -5.25
N LYS A 195 -24.00 18.34 -5.27
CA LYS A 195 -22.96 19.01 -6.05
C LYS A 195 -21.62 18.96 -5.34
N GLU A 196 -20.56 18.89 -6.15
CA GLU A 196 -19.19 18.79 -5.68
C GLU A 196 -18.43 20.11 -5.76
N PHE A 197 -17.64 20.40 -4.74
CA PHE A 197 -16.67 21.49 -4.76
C PHE A 197 -15.34 20.99 -4.19
N TYR A 198 -14.26 21.69 -4.51
CA TYR A 198 -12.93 21.35 -4.01
C TYR A 198 -12.58 22.22 -2.81
N CYS A 199 -11.95 21.60 -1.81
CA CYS A 199 -11.31 22.28 -0.71
C CYS A 199 -9.82 21.91 -0.68
N THR A 200 -8.96 22.86 -0.43
CA THR A 200 -7.52 22.65 -0.33
C THR A 200 -7.10 22.51 1.13
N VAL A 201 -6.45 21.39 1.46
CA VAL A 201 -5.89 21.14 2.80
C VAL A 201 -4.37 21.23 2.71
N THR A 202 -3.76 22.12 3.50
CA THR A 202 -2.31 22.26 3.59
C THR A 202 -1.75 21.32 4.66
N ILE A 203 -0.74 20.53 4.31
CA ILE A 203 -0.01 19.66 5.23
C ILE A 203 1.36 20.30 5.46
N ASN A 204 1.71 20.54 6.73
CA ASN A 204 3.00 21.09 7.15
C ASN A 204 3.45 22.36 6.38
N ASN A 205 2.49 23.17 5.92
CA ASN A 205 2.71 24.38 5.11
C ASN A 205 3.42 24.16 3.76
N LEU A 206 3.61 22.92 3.31
CA LEU A 206 4.32 22.59 2.08
C LEU A 206 3.38 21.87 1.11
N GLU A 207 2.88 20.69 1.47
CA GLU A 207 2.01 19.93 0.57
C GLU A 207 0.57 20.47 0.60
N LYS A 208 -0.08 20.48 -0.56
CA LYS A 208 -1.49 20.86 -0.71
C LYS A 208 -2.25 19.68 -1.28
N ALA A 209 -3.27 19.22 -0.55
CA ALA A 209 -4.16 18.16 -0.99
C ALA A 209 -5.50 18.75 -1.44
N ARG A 210 -6.01 18.31 -2.59
CA ARG A 210 -7.33 18.71 -3.10
C ARG A 210 -8.39 17.71 -2.67
N VAL A 211 -9.21 18.08 -1.69
CA VAL A 211 -10.29 17.24 -1.17
C VAL A 211 -11.58 17.53 -1.93
N ARG A 212 -12.20 16.48 -2.47
CA ARG A 212 -13.54 16.56 -3.06
C ARG A 212 -14.57 16.61 -1.94
N CYS A 213 -15.40 17.64 -1.94
CA CYS A 213 -16.46 17.84 -0.96
C CYS A 213 -17.81 17.82 -1.67
N ARG A 214 -18.77 17.08 -1.13
CA ARG A 214 -20.13 16.99 -1.65
C ARG A 214 -21.12 17.51 -0.62
N ILE A 215 -22.00 18.40 -1.05
CA ILE A 215 -23.01 19.00 -0.18
C ILE A 215 -24.16 18.02 0.02
N HIS A 216 -24.53 17.80 1.27
CA HIS A 216 -25.68 16.99 1.66
C HIS A 216 -26.57 17.75 2.64
N HIS A 217 -27.79 18.09 2.23
CA HIS A 217 -28.77 18.73 3.11
C HIS A 217 -29.37 17.72 4.09
N TRP A 218 -29.52 18.15 5.34
CA TRP A 218 -30.08 17.40 6.43
C TRP A 218 -31.13 18.25 7.14
N SER A 219 -32.24 17.62 7.52
CA SER A 219 -33.27 18.23 8.36
C SER A 219 -33.42 17.44 9.66
N THR A 220 -33.74 18.16 10.72
CA THR A 220 -34.06 17.60 12.04
C THR A 220 -35.35 16.80 12.00
N GLU A 221 -36.33 17.28 11.22
CA GLU A 221 -37.63 16.64 11.06
C GLU A 221 -37.53 15.38 10.18
N PRO A 222 -37.94 14.19 10.68
CA PRO A 222 -37.85 12.95 9.91
C PRO A 222 -38.59 13.00 8.57
N SER A 223 -39.74 13.68 8.52
CA SER A 223 -40.57 13.81 7.31
C SER A 223 -39.89 14.62 6.19
N ASN A 224 -39.03 15.58 6.56
CA ASN A 224 -38.35 16.48 5.64
C ASN A 224 -36.94 16.00 5.24
N ARG A 225 -36.50 14.86 5.81
CA ARG A 225 -35.19 14.27 5.55
C ARG A 225 -35.14 13.65 4.16
N LEU A 226 -34.08 13.96 3.42
CA LEU A 226 -33.80 13.32 2.14
C LEU A 226 -33.54 11.81 2.34
N PRO A 227 -33.89 10.97 1.35
CA PRO A 227 -33.65 9.54 1.44
C PRO A 227 -32.15 9.27 1.62
N TYR A 228 -31.83 8.33 2.51
CA TYR A 228 -30.45 7.92 2.72
C TYR A 228 -29.91 7.25 1.45
N VAL A 229 -28.85 7.82 0.89
CA VAL A 229 -28.12 7.25 -0.24
C VAL A 229 -26.89 6.52 0.28
N PHE A 230 -26.95 5.18 0.24
CA PHE A 230 -25.81 4.34 0.54
C PHE A 230 -24.70 4.56 -0.48
N GLU A 231 -23.44 4.59 -0.04
CA GLU A 231 -22.25 4.77 -0.90
C GLU A 231 -22.34 5.96 -1.86
N HIS A 232 -22.87 7.10 -1.39
CA HIS A 232 -22.98 8.31 -2.20
C HIS A 232 -21.67 8.67 -2.91
N TRP A 233 -20.50 8.44 -2.30
CA TRP A 233 -19.19 8.69 -2.89
C TRP A 233 -18.86 7.88 -4.15
N LYS A 234 -19.60 6.81 -4.48
CA LYS A 234 -19.41 6.07 -5.75
C LYS A 234 -20.18 6.68 -6.92
N LEU A 235 -21.20 7.49 -6.63
CA LEU A 235 -22.03 8.12 -7.66
C LEU A 235 -21.30 9.33 -8.22
N GLY A 236 -21.31 9.48 -9.55
CA GLY A 236 -20.85 10.71 -10.20
C GLY A 236 -21.76 11.89 -9.82
N SER A 237 -21.18 13.08 -9.78
CA SER A 237 -21.93 14.31 -9.46
C SER A 237 -21.38 15.49 -10.23
N GLU A 238 -22.25 16.48 -10.40
CA GLU A 238 -21.91 17.73 -11.08
C GLU A 238 -21.09 18.64 -10.16
N PRO A 239 -20.11 19.37 -10.72
CA PRO A 239 -19.39 20.39 -9.98
C PRO A 239 -20.34 21.57 -9.67
N LEU A 240 -20.18 22.15 -8.47
CA LEU A 240 -20.98 23.27 -7.97
C LEU A 240 -20.70 24.57 -8.73
N PHE A 241 -19.44 24.78 -9.07
CA PHE A 241 -19.00 25.83 -9.97
C PHE A 241 -18.90 25.19 -11.35
N GLY A 242 -19.49 25.82 -12.38
CA GLY A 242 -19.37 25.35 -13.77
C GLY A 242 -17.91 25.08 -14.15
N ASP A 243 -17.69 24.15 -15.09
CA ASP A 243 -16.43 23.45 -15.38
C ASP A 243 -15.15 24.29 -15.14
N ASN A 244 -14.69 24.30 -13.90
CA ASN A 244 -13.33 24.74 -13.57
C ASN A 244 -12.43 23.56 -13.90
N GLY A 245 -12.10 23.49 -15.19
CA GLY A 245 -11.50 22.34 -15.85
C GLY A 245 -10.35 21.71 -15.08
N LEU A 246 -10.46 20.39 -14.94
CA LEU A 246 -9.36 19.44 -15.02
C LEU A 246 -9.96 18.13 -15.53
N SER A 247 -9.79 17.92 -16.82
CA SER A 247 -10.06 16.70 -17.56
C SER A 247 -9.65 15.45 -16.77
N ASN A 248 -10.62 14.60 -16.43
CA ASN A 248 -10.36 13.21 -16.11
C ASN A 248 -9.90 12.51 -17.39
N GLU A 249 -8.58 12.49 -17.64
CA GLU A 249 -8.00 11.41 -18.43
C GLU A 249 -8.15 10.11 -17.63
N GLY A 250 -8.92 9.15 -18.15
CA GLY A 250 -8.76 7.76 -17.73
C GLY A 250 -10.01 6.96 -17.32
N SER A 251 -11.20 7.23 -17.86
CA SER A 251 -12.22 6.16 -17.95
C SER A 251 -12.01 5.37 -19.25
N LYS A 252 -11.00 4.49 -19.29
CA LYS A 252 -10.99 3.42 -20.30
C LYS A 252 -11.98 2.36 -19.84
N GLU A 253 -13.08 2.25 -20.58
CA GLU A 253 -14.02 1.13 -20.50
C GLU A 253 -13.28 -0.21 -20.60
N PRO A 254 -13.73 -1.27 -19.90
CA PRO A 254 -13.20 -2.61 -20.11
C PRO A 254 -13.66 -3.09 -21.49
N LYS A 255 -12.73 -3.14 -22.44
CA LYS A 255 -12.94 -3.93 -23.66
C LYS A 255 -13.05 -5.40 -23.24
N ASN A 256 -14.26 -5.95 -23.35
CA ASN A 256 -14.48 -7.39 -23.41
C ASN A 256 -13.60 -7.95 -24.52
N VAL A 257 -12.74 -8.90 -24.17
CA VAL A 257 -12.04 -9.77 -25.13
C VAL A 257 -12.66 -11.15 -24.94
N GLU A 258 -13.26 -11.64 -26.02
CA GLU A 258 -13.68 -13.03 -26.21
C GLU A 258 -12.49 -14.00 -26.14
#